data_AF-A0A0S8H143-F1
#
_entry.id   AF-A0A0S8H143-F1
#
_cell.length_a   1.000
_cell.length_b   1.000
_cell.length_c   1.000
_cell.angle_alpha   90.00
_cell.angle_beta   90.00
_cell.angle_gamma   90.00
#
_symmetry.space_group_name_H-M   'P 1'
#
loop_
_entity.id
_entity.type
_entity.pdbx_description
1 polymer ?
#
loop_
_entity_poly.entity_id
_entity_poly.type
_entity_poly.pdbx_seq_one_letter_code
_entity_poly.pdbx_strand_id
1 'polypeptide(L)'
;MGTEVFGELDEDAFGRAAELYGVPIDRLAESIGEPGSLGEHAILGGRNPGEAVSTVTTFTGHAFYPSSQMQPLLVLSPDAWGGAVLNRNLPEAPQEATPTFPVGGWLQGGAVRVGQGRAVVLAEAAMCTAQLAGPQRVPMGMNNPLAPQNAQFCLNVVHWLSGLLGE
;
A
#
# COMPACT_ATOMS: atom_id res chain seq x y z
N MET A 1 9.97 4.82 -19.28
CA MET A 1 11.11 4.12 -18.64
C MET A 1 10.62 3.70 -17.28
N GLY A 2 10.22 2.43 -17.15
CA GLY A 2 9.88 1.70 -15.91
C GLY A 2 8.97 2.36 -14.89
N THR A 3 7.67 2.46 -15.17
CA THR A 3 6.64 2.69 -14.14
C THR A 3 6.17 1.32 -13.68
N GLU A 4 6.57 0.86 -12.49
CA GLU A 4 5.97 -0.32 -11.90
C GLU A 4 5.18 0.11 -10.69
N VAL A 5 3.89 -0.11 -10.76
CA VAL A 5 3.01 0.10 -9.64
C VAL A 5 2.37 -1.24 -9.39
N PHE A 6 2.23 -1.62 -8.12
CA PHE A 6 1.89 -2.96 -7.70
C PHE A 6 0.70 -3.55 -8.45
N GLY A 7 1.00 -4.33 -9.49
CA GLY A 7 0.05 -5.09 -10.30
C GLY A 7 0.77 -5.80 -11.43
N GLU A 8 1.84 -6.48 -11.06
CA GLU A 8 2.24 -7.72 -11.70
C GLU A 8 3.05 -8.48 -10.64
N LEU A 9 2.34 -9.22 -9.78
CA LEU A 9 2.93 -10.47 -9.39
C LEU A 9 2.87 -11.30 -10.69
N ASP A 10 4.01 -11.61 -11.29
CA ASP A 10 4.03 -12.61 -12.35
C ASP A 10 3.45 -13.94 -11.78
N GLU A 11 2.89 -14.81 -12.63
CA GLU A 11 2.29 -16.08 -12.20
C GLU A 11 3.21 -16.89 -11.26
N ASP A 12 4.54 -16.80 -11.42
CA ASP A 12 5.52 -17.42 -10.56
C ASP A 12 5.60 -16.75 -9.17
N ALA A 13 5.46 -15.43 -9.08
CA ALA A 13 5.37 -14.71 -7.80
C ALA A 13 4.08 -15.05 -7.06
N PHE A 14 2.99 -15.26 -7.79
CA PHE A 14 1.74 -15.77 -7.27
C PHE A 14 1.83 -17.23 -6.80
N GLY A 15 2.49 -18.09 -7.57
CA GLY A 15 2.77 -19.47 -7.18
C GLY A 15 3.56 -19.52 -5.88
N ARG A 16 4.63 -18.71 -5.77
CA ARG A 16 5.42 -18.55 -4.55
C ARG A 16 4.58 -18.02 -3.38
N ALA A 17 3.69 -17.06 -3.62
CA ALA A 17 2.80 -16.51 -2.60
C ALA A 17 1.79 -17.56 -2.10
N ALA A 18 1.10 -18.24 -3.01
CA ALA A 18 0.13 -19.29 -2.71
C ALA A 18 0.77 -20.44 -1.92
N GLU A 19 1.98 -20.85 -2.31
CA GLU A 19 2.78 -21.83 -1.58
C GLU A 19 3.20 -21.31 -0.19
N LEU A 20 3.71 -20.08 -0.13
CA LEU A 20 4.17 -19.45 1.12
C LEU A 20 3.04 -19.26 2.13
N TYR A 21 1.85 -18.85 1.69
CA TYR A 21 0.70 -18.60 2.56
C TYR A 21 -0.18 -19.84 2.77
N GLY A 22 0.04 -20.93 2.04
CA GLY A 22 -0.80 -22.12 2.09
C GLY A 22 -2.25 -21.85 1.67
N VAL A 23 -2.45 -20.84 0.81
CA VAL A 23 -3.75 -20.39 0.31
C VAL A 23 -3.82 -20.68 -1.19
N PRO A 24 -4.91 -21.25 -1.71
CA PRO A 24 -5.09 -21.45 -3.15
C PRO A 24 -4.91 -20.14 -3.96
N ILE A 25 -4.20 -20.22 -5.09
CA ILE A 25 -3.79 -19.08 -5.93
C ILE A 25 -4.98 -18.23 -6.41
N ASP A 26 -6.13 -18.88 -6.63
CA ASP A 26 -7.42 -18.29 -6.98
C ASP A 26 -7.94 -17.35 -5.89
N ARG A 27 -7.78 -17.69 -4.61
CA ARG A 27 -8.18 -16.81 -3.50
C ARG A 27 -7.22 -15.65 -3.26
N LEU A 28 -5.95 -15.80 -3.63
CA LEU A 28 -4.98 -14.71 -3.59
C LEU A 28 -5.25 -13.71 -4.73
N ALA A 29 -5.56 -14.22 -5.93
CA ALA A 29 -5.93 -13.41 -7.09
C ALA A 29 -7.23 -12.60 -6.85
N GLU A 30 -8.23 -13.18 -6.19
CA GLU A 30 -9.45 -12.48 -5.77
C GLU A 30 -9.21 -11.33 -4.77
N SER A 31 -8.07 -11.34 -4.07
CA SER A 31 -7.70 -10.31 -3.08
C SER A 31 -6.85 -9.17 -3.64
N ILE A 32 -6.43 -9.27 -4.91
CA ILE A 32 -5.54 -8.31 -5.56
C ILE A 32 -6.38 -7.34 -6.37
N GLY A 33 -6.36 -6.09 -5.94
CA GLY A 33 -6.90 -4.98 -6.72
C GLY A 33 -5.99 -4.60 -7.87
N GLU A 34 -6.55 -3.86 -8.83
CA GLU A 34 -5.80 -3.30 -9.96
C GLU A 34 -4.63 -2.41 -9.50
N PRO A 35 -3.49 -2.45 -10.20
CA PRO A 35 -2.32 -1.62 -9.89
C PRO A 35 -2.63 -0.13 -9.82
N GLY A 36 -2.23 0.47 -8.70
CA GLY A 36 -2.30 1.91 -8.48
C GLY A 36 -1.28 2.73 -9.28
N SER A 37 -0.93 3.92 -8.77
CA SER A 37 0.30 4.62 -9.14
C SER A 37 1.13 5.12 -7.96
N LEU A 38 2.44 5.25 -8.15
CA LEU A 38 3.30 6.02 -7.25
C LEU A 38 3.28 7.48 -7.69
N GLY A 39 3.26 8.41 -6.72
CA GLY A 39 3.38 9.84 -7.01
C GLY A 39 4.82 10.29 -7.27
N GLU A 40 5.03 11.60 -7.35
CA GLU A 40 6.36 12.20 -7.39
C GLU A 40 6.65 12.86 -6.04
N HIS A 41 7.66 12.35 -5.30
CA HIS A 41 8.01 12.86 -3.98
C HIS A 41 9.42 12.42 -3.56
N ALA A 42 10.13 13.23 -2.75
CA ALA A 42 11.45 12.85 -2.22
C ALA A 42 11.47 11.53 -1.44
N ILE A 43 10.35 11.15 -0.79
CA ILE A 43 10.19 9.84 -0.14
C ILE A 43 10.37 8.68 -1.14
N LEU A 44 9.91 8.86 -2.37
CA LEU A 44 10.02 7.84 -3.42
C LEU A 44 11.37 7.92 -4.14
N GLY A 45 11.98 9.11 -4.22
CA GLY A 45 13.31 9.29 -4.81
C GLY A 45 14.47 8.80 -3.93
N GLY A 46 14.33 8.86 -2.61
CA GLY A 46 15.42 8.58 -1.68
C GLY A 46 16.59 9.57 -1.79
N ARG A 47 17.70 9.32 -1.08
CA ARG A 47 18.89 10.19 -1.15
C ARG A 47 19.77 9.92 -2.38
N ASN A 48 19.66 8.73 -2.93
CA ASN A 48 20.47 8.22 -4.04
C ASN A 48 19.69 7.09 -4.75
N PRO A 49 20.13 6.65 -5.94
CA PRO A 49 19.42 5.62 -6.70
C PRO A 49 19.19 4.29 -5.96
N GLY A 50 20.01 3.95 -4.96
CA GLY A 50 19.84 2.74 -4.15
C GLY A 50 18.73 2.83 -3.10
N GLU A 51 18.24 4.05 -2.82
CA GLU A 51 17.13 4.31 -1.91
C GLU A 51 15.84 4.64 -2.65
N ALA A 52 15.87 4.70 -3.99
CA ALA A 52 14.70 4.97 -4.79
C ALA A 52 13.70 3.82 -4.65
N VAL A 53 12.44 4.19 -4.46
CA VAL A 53 11.31 3.27 -4.33
C VAL A 53 10.52 3.35 -5.61
N SER A 54 10.61 2.28 -6.39
CA SER A 54 9.80 2.06 -7.57
C SER A 54 8.55 1.27 -7.26
N THR A 55 8.48 0.51 -6.16
CA THR A 55 7.31 -0.30 -5.83
C THR A 55 7.00 -0.27 -4.32
N VAL A 56 5.71 -0.22 -3.93
CA VAL A 56 5.26 -0.42 -2.52
C VAL A 56 4.05 -1.35 -2.41
N THR A 57 4.16 -2.45 -1.66
CA THR A 57 3.05 -3.41 -1.46
C THR A 57 2.17 -2.98 -0.30
N THR A 58 0.87 -2.89 -0.55
CA THR A 58 -0.16 -2.76 0.48
C THR A 58 -0.96 -4.07 0.60
N PHE A 59 -1.63 -4.28 1.74
CA PHE A 59 -2.27 -5.58 2.04
C PHE A 59 -3.78 -5.43 2.27
N THR A 60 -4.20 -4.88 3.40
CA THR A 60 -5.61 -4.80 3.82
C THR A 60 -5.99 -3.38 4.26
N GLY A 61 -5.41 -2.40 3.57
CA GLY A 61 -5.51 -0.99 3.92
C GLY A 61 -6.85 -0.35 3.53
N HIS A 62 -7.06 0.84 4.06
CA HIS A 62 -8.12 1.73 3.60
C HIS A 62 -7.59 2.63 2.47
N ALA A 63 -8.43 3.55 2.01
CA ALA A 63 -8.03 4.68 1.20
C ALA A 63 -8.73 5.93 1.70
N PHE A 64 -8.17 7.10 1.36
CA PHE A 64 -8.76 8.38 1.69
C PHE A 64 -8.77 9.30 0.48
N TYR A 65 -9.79 10.15 0.41
CA TYR A 65 -9.86 11.21 -0.57
C TYR A 65 -8.84 12.31 -0.21
N PRO A 66 -7.89 12.65 -1.10
CA PRO A 66 -6.86 13.63 -0.77
C PRO A 66 -7.41 15.06 -0.73
N SER A 67 -6.89 15.87 0.19
CA SER A 67 -6.99 17.34 0.05
C SER A 67 -6.02 17.84 -1.02
N SER A 68 -6.26 19.04 -1.57
CA SER A 68 -5.37 19.65 -2.58
C SER A 68 -3.95 19.95 -2.08
N GLN A 69 -3.71 19.91 -0.77
CA GLN A 69 -2.38 20.12 -0.18
C GLN A 69 -1.57 18.82 -0.04
N MET A 70 -2.21 17.67 -0.22
CA MET A 70 -1.56 16.37 -0.08
C MET A 70 -0.75 16.07 -1.33
N GLN A 71 0.53 15.77 -1.15
CA GLN A 71 1.42 15.25 -2.18
C GLN A 71 1.24 13.72 -2.24
N PRO A 72 0.77 13.17 -3.38
CA PRO A 72 0.49 11.74 -3.49
C PRO A 72 1.74 10.88 -3.32
N LEU A 73 1.63 9.78 -2.57
CA LEU A 73 2.67 8.74 -2.51
C LEU A 73 2.17 7.44 -3.12
N LEU A 74 1.02 6.95 -2.65
CA LEU A 74 0.39 5.72 -3.12
C LEU A 74 -1.03 6.08 -3.59
N VAL A 75 -1.26 5.98 -4.89
CA VAL A 75 -2.51 6.35 -5.57
C VAL A 75 -3.23 5.08 -6.00
N LEU A 76 -4.53 4.98 -5.80
CA LEU A 76 -5.32 3.88 -6.32
C LEU A 76 -5.56 4.01 -7.83
N SER A 77 -5.69 2.86 -8.49
CA SER A 77 -5.91 2.80 -9.94
C SER A 77 -7.15 3.58 -10.35
N PRO A 78 -7.24 4.13 -11.58
CA PRO A 78 -8.43 4.83 -12.04
C PRO A 78 -9.72 4.02 -11.92
N ASP A 79 -9.62 2.70 -12.04
CA ASP A 79 -10.73 1.75 -12.00
C ASP A 79 -10.94 1.13 -10.60
N ALA A 80 -10.27 1.64 -9.56
CA ALA A 80 -10.37 1.11 -8.20
C ALA A 80 -11.77 1.33 -7.60
N TRP A 81 -12.26 0.32 -6.86
CA TRP A 81 -13.50 0.36 -6.10
C TRP A 81 -13.26 0.14 -4.61
N GLY A 82 -13.99 0.87 -3.78
CA GLY A 82 -14.03 0.71 -2.33
C GLY A 82 -15.35 0.09 -1.89
N GLY A 83 -15.36 -0.53 -0.71
CA GLY A 83 -16.56 -1.06 -0.06
C GLY A 83 -16.66 -0.59 1.40
N ALA A 84 -17.88 -0.28 1.85
CA ALA A 84 -18.11 0.09 3.24
C ALA A 84 -18.23 -1.13 4.16
N VAL A 85 -17.39 -1.23 5.20
CA VAL A 85 -17.47 -2.34 6.16
C VAL A 85 -18.65 -2.15 7.11
N LEU A 86 -19.82 -2.71 6.75
CA LEU A 86 -21.05 -2.59 7.54
C LEU A 86 -21.11 -3.57 8.71
N ASN A 87 -20.55 -4.77 8.57
CA ASN A 87 -20.68 -5.86 9.54
C ASN A 87 -20.10 -5.56 10.95
N ARG A 88 -19.22 -4.56 11.09
CA ARG A 88 -18.75 -4.11 12.41
C ARG A 88 -19.82 -3.36 13.20
N ASN A 89 -20.68 -2.60 12.54
CA ASN A 89 -21.72 -1.78 13.17
C ASN A 89 -23.12 -2.39 13.01
N LEU A 90 -23.29 -3.26 12.01
CA LEU A 90 -24.52 -3.95 11.66
C LEU A 90 -24.18 -5.43 11.39
N PRO A 91 -23.99 -6.26 12.42
CA PRO A 91 -23.55 -7.65 12.27
C PRO A 91 -24.53 -8.52 11.47
N GLU A 92 -25.80 -8.14 11.49
CA GLU A 92 -26.90 -8.81 10.77
C GLU A 92 -26.96 -8.42 9.28
N ALA A 93 -26.18 -7.43 8.85
CA ALA A 93 -26.20 -6.98 7.46
C ALA A 93 -25.58 -8.05 6.54
N PRO A 94 -26.29 -8.47 5.47
CA PRO A 94 -25.72 -9.38 4.48
C PRO A 94 -24.46 -8.77 3.87
N GLN A 95 -23.42 -9.58 3.65
CA GLN A 95 -22.18 -9.11 3.04
C GLN A 95 -22.42 -8.50 1.64
N GLU A 96 -23.36 -9.07 0.91
CA GLU A 96 -23.88 -8.62 -0.40
C GLU A 96 -24.53 -7.22 -0.35
N ALA A 97 -24.95 -6.76 0.84
CA ALA A 97 -25.55 -5.44 1.04
C ALA A 97 -24.51 -4.33 1.24
N THR A 98 -23.21 -4.66 1.21
CA THR A 98 -22.13 -3.68 1.36
C THR A 98 -22.12 -2.70 0.19
N PRO A 99 -22.35 -1.39 0.43
CA PRO A 99 -22.23 -0.39 -0.62
C PRO A 99 -20.80 -0.36 -1.14
N THR A 100 -20.68 -0.43 -2.47
CA THR A 100 -19.43 -0.19 -3.19
C THR A 100 -19.49 1.13 -3.93
N PHE A 101 -18.33 1.76 -4.12
CA PHE A 101 -18.22 3.04 -4.81
C PHE A 101 -16.84 3.20 -5.46
N PRO A 102 -16.74 3.94 -6.57
CA PRO A 102 -15.46 4.20 -7.22
C PRO A 102 -14.57 5.05 -6.31
N VAL A 103 -13.31 4.65 -6.20
CA VAL A 103 -12.26 5.33 -5.40
C VAL A 103 -11.01 5.60 -6.23
N GLY A 104 -11.13 5.60 -7.56
CA GLY A 104 -10.01 5.87 -8.44
C GLY A 104 -9.37 7.22 -8.14
N GLY A 105 -8.04 7.25 -8.09
CA GLY A 105 -7.25 8.44 -7.73
C GLY A 105 -7.25 8.79 -6.24
N TRP A 106 -7.95 8.04 -5.38
CA TRP A 106 -7.81 8.18 -3.93
C TRP A 106 -6.43 7.69 -3.48
N LEU A 107 -6.01 8.07 -2.28
CA LEU A 107 -4.69 7.74 -1.77
C LEU A 107 -4.74 6.64 -0.72
N GLN A 108 -3.76 5.74 -0.76
CA GLN A 108 -3.36 4.91 0.38
C GLN A 108 -2.18 5.52 1.14
N GLY A 109 -1.48 6.48 0.54
CA GLY A 109 -0.34 7.16 1.14
C GLY A 109 -0.20 8.58 0.60
N GLY A 110 0.01 9.55 1.49
CA GLY A 110 0.24 10.94 1.10
C GLY A 110 1.11 11.70 2.10
N ALA A 111 1.90 12.64 1.61
CA ALA A 111 2.71 13.55 2.41
C ALA A 111 2.13 14.97 2.38
N VAL A 112 2.24 15.71 3.48
CA VAL A 112 1.75 17.09 3.56
C VAL A 112 2.58 17.93 4.52
N ARG A 113 2.72 19.22 4.20
CA ARG A 113 3.25 20.22 5.12
C ARG A 113 2.14 20.78 5.99
N VAL A 114 2.36 20.83 7.30
CA VAL A 114 1.42 21.44 8.25
C VAL A 114 2.16 22.54 9.01
N GLY A 115 2.00 23.79 8.56
CA GLY A 115 2.84 24.90 9.00
C GLY A 115 4.30 24.62 8.64
N GLN A 116 5.19 24.61 9.64
CA GLN A 116 6.60 24.22 9.47
C GLN A 116 6.82 22.71 9.58
N GLY A 117 5.80 21.95 10.01
CA GLY A 117 5.87 20.51 10.20
C GLY A 117 5.70 19.71 8.91
N ARG A 118 6.02 18.43 9.02
CA ARG A 118 5.85 17.40 7.98
C ARG A 118 4.95 16.29 8.53
N ALA A 119 3.99 15.85 7.75
CA ALA A 119 3.11 14.73 8.10
C ALA A 119 2.99 13.76 6.92
N VAL A 120 2.94 12.47 7.21
CA VAL A 120 2.64 11.41 6.25
C VAL A 120 1.44 10.63 6.77
N VAL A 121 0.45 10.43 5.92
CA VAL A 121 -0.73 9.62 6.20
C VAL A 121 -0.62 8.35 5.38
N LEU A 122 -0.59 7.20 6.06
CA LEU A 122 -0.67 5.87 5.45
C LEU A 122 -1.99 5.24 5.88
N ALA A 123 -2.82 4.86 4.92
CA ALA A 123 -4.11 4.22 5.13
C ALA A 123 -3.98 2.71 5.44
N GLU A 124 -2.74 2.22 5.40
CA GLU A 124 -2.32 0.87 5.71
C GLU A 124 -1.08 0.99 6.63
N ALA A 125 -1.06 0.28 7.75
CA ALA A 125 0.07 0.31 8.69
C ALA A 125 0.96 -0.95 8.64
N ALA A 126 0.41 -2.12 8.29
CA ALA A 126 1.13 -3.39 8.26
C ALA A 126 2.31 -3.39 7.28
N MET A 127 2.28 -2.57 6.23
CA MET A 127 3.32 -2.36 5.24
C MET A 127 4.65 -1.93 5.86
N CYS A 128 4.61 -1.24 7.00
CA CYS A 128 5.78 -0.81 7.76
C CYS A 128 6.06 -1.68 9.00
N THR A 129 5.52 -2.90 9.07
CA THR A 129 5.74 -3.82 10.19
C THR A 129 6.67 -4.99 9.81
N ALA A 130 7.30 -5.61 10.80
CA ALA A 130 8.06 -6.86 10.66
C ALA A 130 7.31 -8.02 11.35
N GLN A 131 6.07 -8.24 10.94
CA GLN A 131 5.20 -9.24 11.56
C GLN A 131 5.43 -10.65 10.99
N LEU A 132 5.00 -11.64 11.76
CA LEU A 132 4.83 -13.02 11.30
C LEU A 132 3.34 -13.36 11.39
N ALA A 133 2.73 -13.76 10.28
CA ALA A 133 1.31 -14.05 10.20
C ALA A 133 1.03 -15.56 10.23
N GLY A 134 -0.07 -15.90 10.90
CA GLY A 134 -0.60 -17.26 10.96
C GLY A 134 0.28 -18.27 11.71
N PRO A 135 -0.21 -19.52 11.84
CA PRO A 135 0.53 -20.60 12.49
C PRO A 135 1.88 -20.92 11.83
N GLN A 136 1.97 -20.70 10.51
CA GLN A 136 3.17 -20.94 9.71
C GLN A 136 4.23 -19.84 9.86
N ARG A 137 3.93 -18.76 10.61
CA ARG A 137 4.83 -17.62 10.87
C ARG A 137 5.38 -17.00 9.58
N VAL A 138 4.51 -16.78 8.60
CA VAL A 138 4.91 -16.21 7.31
C VAL A 138 5.31 -14.73 7.50
N PRO A 139 6.47 -14.29 6.98
CA PRO A 139 6.86 -12.89 7.03
C PRO A 139 5.87 -11.96 6.33
N MET A 140 5.45 -10.90 7.02
CA MET A 140 4.53 -9.88 6.53
C MET A 140 5.13 -8.47 6.65
N GLY A 141 4.47 -7.50 6.01
CA GLY A 141 4.91 -6.12 6.01
C GLY A 141 6.21 -5.92 5.26
N MET A 142 7.18 -5.26 5.87
CA MET A 142 8.47 -4.95 5.25
C MET A 142 9.39 -6.17 5.07
N ASN A 143 9.08 -7.29 5.71
CA ASN A 143 9.81 -8.55 5.55
C ASN A 143 9.14 -9.51 4.57
N ASN A 144 8.00 -9.13 3.99
CA ASN A 144 7.30 -9.97 3.03
C ASN A 144 8.16 -10.10 1.76
N PRO A 145 8.46 -11.32 1.27
CA PRO A 145 9.24 -11.51 0.04
C PRO A 145 8.63 -10.85 -1.20
N LEU A 146 7.31 -10.58 -1.18
CA LEU A 146 6.60 -9.87 -2.24
C LEU A 146 6.63 -8.35 -2.11
N ALA A 147 7.23 -7.84 -1.03
CA ALA A 147 7.32 -6.41 -0.70
C ALA A 147 8.77 -5.95 -0.55
N PRO A 148 9.65 -6.18 -1.56
CA PRO A 148 11.10 -6.02 -1.41
C PRO A 148 11.54 -4.59 -1.09
N GLN A 149 10.74 -3.59 -1.42
CA GLN A 149 11.06 -2.18 -1.22
C GLN A 149 10.28 -1.51 -0.07
N ASN A 150 9.37 -2.23 0.61
CA ASN A 150 8.59 -1.65 1.72
C ASN A 150 9.48 -1.16 2.86
N ALA A 151 10.56 -1.89 3.18
CA ALA A 151 11.52 -1.45 4.19
C ALA A 151 12.17 -0.11 3.82
N GLN A 152 12.56 0.06 2.56
CA GLN A 152 13.15 1.30 2.06
C GLN A 152 12.13 2.44 2.02
N PHE A 153 10.88 2.17 1.60
CA PHE A 153 9.80 3.15 1.64
C PHE A 153 9.57 3.70 3.05
N CYS A 154 9.42 2.81 4.03
CA CYS A 154 9.19 3.22 5.43
C CYS A 154 10.40 3.96 6.00
N LEU A 155 11.63 3.58 5.62
CA LEU A 155 12.84 4.32 5.97
C LEU A 155 12.85 5.74 5.36
N ASN A 156 12.51 5.86 4.08
CA ASN A 156 12.44 7.16 3.41
C ASN A 156 11.36 8.07 4.01
N VAL A 157 10.21 7.50 4.43
CA VAL A 157 9.20 8.25 5.19
C VAL A 157 9.82 8.87 6.44
N VAL A 158 10.57 8.10 7.24
CA VAL A 158 11.25 8.61 8.44
C VAL A 158 12.34 9.62 8.09
N HIS A 159 13.10 9.40 7.02
CA HIS A 159 14.08 10.36 6.53
C HIS A 159 13.45 11.70 6.14
N TRP A 160 12.29 11.68 5.47
CA TRP A 160 11.57 12.89 5.14
C TRP A 160 10.97 13.55 6.39
N LEU A 161 10.35 12.80 7.29
CA LEU A 161 9.81 13.36 8.53
C LEU A 161 10.89 14.00 9.42
N SER A 162 12.11 13.45 9.41
CA SER A 162 13.24 13.97 10.20
C SER A 162 14.01 15.13 9.58
N GLY A 163 13.71 15.51 8.33
CA GLY A 163 14.45 16.57 7.63
C GLY A 163 15.65 16.08 6.82
N LEU A 164 15.99 14.79 6.86
CA LEU A 164 17.11 14.23 6.13
C LEU A 164 16.89 14.26 4.61
N LEU A 165 15.66 13.98 4.17
CA LEU A 165 15.25 14.21 2.78
C LEU A 165 14.69 15.63 2.62
N GLY A 166 14.97 16.23 1.46
CA GLY A 166 14.41 17.52 1.03
C GLY A 166 12.92 17.42 0.68
N GLU A 167 12.43 18.44 -0.03
CA GLU A 167 11.13 18.35 -0.72
C GLU A 167 11.27 17.57 -2.03
#